data_AF-A0A7C3KV42-F1
#
_entry.id   AF-A0A7C3KV42-F1
#
_cell.length_a   1.000
_cell.length_b   1.000
_cell.length_c   1.000
_cell.angle_alpha   90.00
_cell.angle_beta   90.00
_cell.angle_gamma   90.00
#
_symmetry.space_group_name_H-M   'P 1'
#
loop_
_entity.id
_entity.type
_entity.pdbx_description
1 polymer ?
#
loop_
_entity_poly.entity_id
_entity_poly.type
_entity_poly.pdbx_seq_one_letter_code
_entity_poly.pdbx_strand_id
1 'polypeptide(L)'
;MRGVGAHHRSRRADCDVLARCGATRVRLRGGRRRCELPRRRLRRRLPAWRRIHRPSGRPALGTRANERPQQRKLRLPARGLLAAGAAACAVLILLIAATGLLLAREYVPTVSGAHQSANGLGGVLAYLRGFQYWGGNVALLVAGLTVFGMLWYGWWKHARAVWLLTLGLFVATFVAHVSGKPLPLSRHDARTMIVEAKTAGLTPVLGSALQDRLLTRDRVDDRALRNWYAAHRVFGGLMATVLALGVLVALYRSGLRMSAVPTAAPVVVGLVVAFLGAPPGDAAQPADLQGGAVSPMWYVIPLHALPRWSQSVSPGLGWVGVSAVPLVVVALLFALPWLSRYRWSLAAARGVALVGSLAVVAAYAQFGGTMQSPLTRAVHEMPAGGTETPEEGVNRAL
;
A
#
# COMPACT_ATOMS: atom_id res chain seq x y z
N MET A 1 38.48 -66.28 27.90
CA MET A 1 37.44 -65.50 28.63
C MET A 1 36.21 -65.46 27.72
N ARG A 2 35.24 -66.36 27.93
CA ARG A 2 33.90 -66.08 28.52
C ARG A 2 33.20 -64.89 27.79
N GLY A 3 32.09 -65.05 27.07
CA GLY A 3 31.20 -66.19 26.97
C GLY A 3 30.13 -66.06 25.88
N VAL A 4 29.52 -67.22 25.65
CA VAL A 4 28.36 -67.60 24.84
C VAL A 4 27.06 -66.99 25.38
N GLY A 5 26.10 -66.68 24.50
CA GLY A 5 24.74 -66.36 24.91
C GLY A 5 23.77 -66.17 23.74
N ALA A 6 23.24 -67.29 23.22
CA ALA A 6 22.10 -67.32 22.30
C ALA A 6 20.79 -67.03 23.05
N HIS A 7 19.79 -66.40 22.39
CA HIS A 7 18.41 -66.88 22.46
C HIS A 7 17.44 -66.23 21.45
N HIS A 8 16.83 -67.11 20.67
CA HIS A 8 15.49 -67.03 20.08
C HIS A 8 14.43 -66.35 20.96
N ARG A 9 13.53 -65.54 20.34
CA ARG A 9 12.06 -65.51 20.51
C ARG A 9 11.46 -64.45 19.58
N SER A 10 10.94 -64.84 18.42
CA SER A 10 9.51 -65.06 18.14
C SER A 10 8.59 -63.83 18.26
N ARG A 11 8.32 -63.22 17.10
CA ARG A 11 6.98 -63.00 16.53
C ARG A 11 5.83 -63.09 17.56
N ARG A 12 5.27 -61.94 17.98
CA ARG A 12 3.88 -61.76 18.45
C ARG A 12 3.66 -60.29 18.85
N ALA A 13 3.46 -59.43 17.87
CA ALA A 13 2.84 -58.13 18.05
C ALA A 13 2.36 -57.68 16.67
N ASP A 14 1.11 -58.02 16.32
CA ASP A 14 0.26 -57.38 15.30
C ASP A 14 -0.94 -58.27 14.95
N CYS A 15 -1.67 -58.75 15.97
CA CYS A 15 -2.93 -59.47 15.77
C CYS A 15 -4.16 -58.79 16.40
N ASP A 16 -4.05 -57.63 17.04
CA ASP A 16 -5.20 -57.03 17.77
C ASP A 16 -6.00 -55.95 17.04
N VAL A 17 -5.68 -55.64 15.77
CA VAL A 17 -6.44 -54.63 15.00
C VAL A 17 -7.43 -55.25 14.00
N LEU A 18 -7.42 -56.57 13.79
CA LEU A 18 -8.24 -57.23 12.77
C LEU A 18 -9.55 -57.87 13.29
N ALA A 19 -9.83 -57.83 14.60
CA ALA A 19 -11.04 -58.45 15.17
C ALA A 19 -12.31 -57.55 15.13
N ARG A 20 -12.23 -56.28 14.67
CA ARG A 20 -13.40 -55.36 14.65
C ARG A 20 -14.04 -55.11 13.29
N CYS A 21 -13.52 -55.70 12.21
CA CYS A 21 -14.16 -55.65 10.90
C CYS A 21 -14.53 -57.07 10.50
N GLY A 22 -15.83 -57.41 10.50
CA GLY A 22 -16.37 -58.71 10.07
C GLY A 22 -16.15 -58.99 8.57
N ALA A 23 -14.89 -59.07 8.14
CA ALA A 23 -14.46 -59.35 6.79
C ALA A 23 -14.05 -60.82 6.71
N THR A 24 -14.77 -61.59 5.89
CA THR A 24 -14.66 -63.06 5.88
C THR A 24 -13.58 -63.61 4.94
N ARG A 25 -12.86 -62.78 4.17
CA ARG A 25 -11.75 -63.22 3.29
C ARG A 25 -10.75 -62.10 3.01
N VAL A 26 -9.47 -62.38 3.21
CA VAL A 26 -8.34 -61.55 2.76
C VAL A 26 -7.64 -62.30 1.62
N ARG A 27 -7.54 -61.69 0.43
CA ARG A 27 -6.80 -62.25 -0.70
C ARG A 27 -5.55 -61.41 -0.95
N LEU A 28 -4.37 -62.02 -0.87
CA LEU A 28 -3.09 -61.36 -1.15
C LEU A 28 -2.75 -61.53 -2.63
N ARG A 29 -2.60 -60.42 -3.36
CA ARG A 29 -2.02 -60.40 -4.70
C ARG A 29 -1.13 -59.15 -4.81
N GLY A 30 0.18 -59.33 -4.95
CA GLY A 30 1.13 -58.25 -5.25
C GLY A 30 1.33 -57.19 -4.15
N GLY A 31 1.53 -57.60 -2.88
CA GLY A 31 2.09 -56.72 -1.84
C GLY A 31 1.22 -55.57 -1.32
N ARG A 32 0.01 -55.34 -1.84
CA ARG A 32 -0.94 -54.35 -1.28
C ARG A 32 -2.23 -55.01 -0.81
N ARG A 33 -2.61 -54.78 0.44
CA ARG A 33 -3.86 -55.26 1.03
C ARG A 33 -5.01 -54.33 0.62
N ARG A 34 -6.04 -54.85 -0.05
CA ARG A 34 -7.32 -54.16 -0.27
C ARG A 34 -8.42 -54.86 0.52
N CYS A 35 -9.20 -54.10 1.27
CA CYS A 35 -10.42 -54.58 1.92
C CYS A 35 -11.59 -54.43 0.95
N GLU A 36 -12.19 -55.55 0.52
CA GLU A 36 -13.46 -55.57 -0.20
C GLU A 36 -14.60 -55.85 0.77
N LEU A 37 -15.57 -54.93 0.85
CA LEU A 37 -16.80 -55.13 1.61
C LEU A 37 -17.78 -56.02 0.83
N PRO A 38 -18.49 -56.94 1.49
CA PRO A 38 -19.43 -57.83 0.82
C PRO A 38 -20.66 -57.05 0.34
N ARG A 39 -20.87 -57.00 -0.98
CA ARG A 39 -22.13 -56.55 -1.57
C ARG A 39 -23.24 -57.58 -1.30
N ARG A 40 -23.86 -57.52 -0.12
CA ARG A 40 -25.11 -58.24 0.15
C ARG A 40 -26.25 -57.59 -0.66
N ARG A 41 -26.91 -58.43 -1.47
CA ARG A 41 -28.16 -58.13 -2.17
C ARG A 41 -29.27 -57.87 -1.13
N LEU A 42 -29.57 -56.61 -0.85
CA LEU A 42 -30.87 -56.22 -0.29
C LEU A 42 -31.83 -55.94 -1.45
N ARG A 43 -32.46 -57.00 -1.97
CA ARG A 43 -33.74 -56.88 -2.69
C ARG A 43 -34.85 -56.90 -1.65
N ARG A 44 -35.12 -55.76 -1.01
CA ARG A 44 -36.42 -55.53 -0.38
C ARG A 44 -37.39 -55.10 -1.47
N ARG A 45 -38.47 -55.88 -1.65
CA ARG A 45 -39.62 -55.53 -2.48
C ARG A 45 -40.25 -54.25 -1.90
N LEU A 46 -40.19 -53.16 -2.64
CA LEU A 46 -40.95 -51.95 -2.36
C LEU A 46 -42.31 -52.03 -3.09
N PRO A 47 -43.41 -51.61 -2.46
CA PRO A 47 -44.75 -51.68 -3.05
C PRO A 47 -44.93 -50.72 -4.24
N ALA A 48 -45.80 -51.13 -5.17
CA ALA A 48 -45.90 -50.70 -6.55
C ALA A 48 -46.56 -49.32 -6.84
N TRP A 49 -46.67 -48.40 -5.87
CA TRP A 49 -47.51 -47.20 -6.01
C TRP A 49 -46.79 -45.85 -5.83
N ARG A 50 -45.56 -45.70 -6.34
CA ARG A 50 -45.01 -44.38 -6.68
C ARG A 50 -44.33 -44.42 -8.03
N ARG A 51 -45.15 -44.44 -9.07
CA ARG A 51 -44.76 -44.18 -10.46
C ARG A 51 -45.04 -42.69 -10.73
N ILE A 52 -44.17 -41.81 -10.24
CA ILE A 52 -44.18 -40.38 -10.58
C ILE A 52 -42.76 -40.02 -11.02
N HIS A 53 -42.66 -39.63 -12.28
CA HIS A 53 -41.56 -38.99 -13.01
C HIS A 53 -40.12 -39.23 -12.50
N ARG A 54 -39.40 -40.12 -13.19
CA ARG A 54 -37.93 -40.07 -13.27
C ARG A 54 -37.54 -39.09 -14.39
N PRO A 55 -36.86 -37.97 -14.10
CA PRO A 55 -35.97 -37.37 -15.08
C PRO A 55 -34.75 -38.29 -15.21
N SER A 56 -34.48 -38.70 -16.44
CA SER A 56 -33.26 -39.37 -16.86
C SER A 56 -32.04 -38.47 -16.66
N GLY A 57 -30.95 -39.05 -16.16
CA GLY A 57 -29.61 -38.43 -16.20
C GLY A 57 -29.09 -37.90 -14.88
N ARG A 58 -28.42 -38.76 -14.10
CA ARG A 58 -27.47 -38.32 -13.06
C ARG A 58 -26.13 -38.02 -13.73
N PRO A 59 -25.57 -36.81 -13.64
CA PRO A 59 -24.15 -36.61 -13.88
C PRO A 59 -23.37 -37.11 -12.66
N ALA A 60 -22.25 -37.76 -12.95
CA ALA A 60 -21.30 -38.26 -11.99
C ALA A 60 -20.77 -37.15 -11.06
N LEU A 61 -20.42 -37.55 -9.83
CA LEU A 61 -19.58 -36.77 -8.94
C LEU A 61 -18.27 -36.42 -9.64
N GLY A 62 -18.16 -35.15 -10.02
CA GLY A 62 -16.96 -34.51 -10.54
C GLY A 62 -16.98 -33.04 -10.16
N THR A 63 -17.05 -32.74 -8.86
CA THR A 63 -17.04 -31.37 -8.32
C THR A 63 -15.63 -30.78 -8.36
N ARG A 64 -15.10 -30.59 -9.58
CA ARG A 64 -13.95 -29.70 -9.89
C ARG A 64 -14.21 -28.83 -11.13
N ALA A 65 -15.44 -28.78 -11.63
CA ALA A 65 -15.76 -28.14 -12.91
C ALA A 65 -16.70 -26.93 -12.80
N ASN A 66 -16.58 -26.12 -11.74
CA ASN A 66 -17.25 -24.81 -11.70
C ASN A 66 -16.30 -23.66 -11.37
N GLU A 67 -15.04 -23.79 -11.77
CA GLU A 67 -14.20 -22.62 -11.99
C GLU A 67 -14.66 -21.95 -13.29
N ARG A 68 -15.26 -20.77 -13.14
CA ARG A 68 -15.84 -19.98 -14.23
C ARG A 68 -14.86 -19.90 -15.43
N PRO A 69 -15.31 -20.13 -16.68
CA PRO A 69 -14.48 -20.05 -17.90
C PRO A 69 -13.70 -18.73 -18.06
N GLN A 70 -14.15 -17.65 -17.41
CA GLN A 70 -13.44 -16.36 -17.38
C GLN A 70 -12.12 -16.37 -16.59
N GLN A 71 -11.92 -17.31 -15.64
CA GLN A 71 -10.66 -17.39 -14.89
C GLN A 71 -9.49 -17.93 -15.74
N ARG A 72 -9.79 -18.66 -16.84
CA ARG A 72 -8.80 -19.36 -17.67
C ARG A 72 -8.17 -18.51 -18.77
N LYS A 73 -8.69 -17.29 -19.03
CA LYS A 73 -8.22 -16.41 -20.11
C LYS A 73 -7.51 -15.11 -19.69
N LEU A 74 -7.09 -14.98 -18.43
CA LEU A 74 -5.98 -14.07 -18.09
C LEU A 74 -4.71 -14.91 -17.90
N ARG A 75 -4.15 -15.39 -19.04
CA ARG A 75 -2.76 -15.85 -19.11
C ARG A 75 -1.88 -14.61 -19.20
N LEU A 76 -1.54 -13.93 -18.10
CA LEU A 76 -0.69 -12.74 -18.19
C LEU A 76 0.31 -12.66 -17.02
N PRO A 77 1.62 -12.49 -17.29
CA PRO A 77 2.67 -12.26 -16.27
C PRO A 77 2.35 -11.12 -15.28
N ALA A 78 1.38 -10.26 -15.62
CA ALA A 78 0.81 -9.23 -14.78
C ALA A 78 0.31 -9.74 -13.40
N ARG A 79 -0.15 -10.99 -13.28
CA ARG A 79 -0.63 -11.49 -11.96
C ARG A 79 0.49 -11.58 -10.92
N GLY A 80 1.59 -12.22 -11.30
CA GLY A 80 2.76 -12.36 -10.43
C GLY A 80 3.45 -11.03 -10.19
N LEU A 81 3.48 -10.16 -11.21
CA LEU A 81 4.05 -8.81 -11.10
C LEU A 81 3.28 -7.92 -10.12
N LEU A 82 1.94 -7.90 -10.17
CA LEU A 82 1.14 -7.07 -9.26
C LEU A 82 1.12 -7.62 -7.84
N ALA A 83 1.14 -8.94 -7.66
CA ALA A 83 1.34 -9.55 -6.35
C ALA A 83 2.72 -9.17 -5.77
N ALA A 84 3.76 -9.20 -6.61
CA ALA A 84 5.10 -8.76 -6.24
C ALA A 84 5.16 -7.26 -5.92
N GLY A 85 4.46 -6.41 -6.69
CA GLY A 85 4.36 -4.97 -6.41
C GLY A 85 3.67 -4.68 -5.07
N ALA A 86 2.55 -5.36 -4.77
CA ALA A 86 1.86 -5.24 -3.50
C ALA A 86 2.75 -5.70 -2.32
N ALA A 87 3.48 -6.81 -2.49
CA ALA A 87 4.45 -7.29 -1.51
C ALA A 87 5.62 -6.31 -1.32
N ALA A 88 6.18 -5.78 -2.41
CA ALA A 88 7.27 -4.80 -2.36
C ALA A 88 6.86 -3.54 -1.60
N CYS A 89 5.64 -3.03 -1.83
CA CYS A 89 5.09 -1.90 -1.08
C CYS A 89 4.99 -2.21 0.41
N ALA A 90 4.43 -3.38 0.76
CA ALA A 90 4.29 -3.78 2.15
C ALA A 90 5.66 -3.89 2.84
N VAL A 91 6.64 -4.55 2.20
CA VAL A 91 8.00 -4.67 2.74
C VAL A 91 8.68 -3.31 2.89
N LEU A 92 8.60 -2.43 1.88
CA LEU A 92 9.14 -1.07 1.96
C LEU A 92 8.54 -0.30 3.15
N ILE A 93 7.22 -0.35 3.34
CA ILE A 93 6.55 0.34 4.44
C ILE A 93 6.99 -0.22 5.81
N LEU A 94 7.18 -1.54 5.93
CA LEU A 94 7.69 -2.12 7.18
C LEU A 94 9.12 -1.67 7.47
N LEU A 95 9.98 -1.60 6.46
CA LEU A 95 11.35 -1.08 6.61
C LEU A 95 11.34 0.41 6.98
N ILE A 96 10.54 1.24 6.31
CA ILE A 96 10.38 2.67 6.60
C ILE A 96 9.79 2.89 8.00
N ALA A 97 8.86 2.05 8.45
CA ALA A 97 8.33 2.12 9.81
C ALA A 97 9.41 1.80 10.85
N ALA A 98 10.20 0.74 10.62
CA ALA A 98 11.32 0.39 11.49
C ALA A 98 12.38 1.49 11.54
N THR A 99 12.76 2.04 10.38
CA THR A 99 13.68 3.17 10.27
C THR A 99 13.14 4.41 10.97
N GLY A 100 11.87 4.75 10.78
CA GLY A 100 11.21 5.87 11.45
C GLY A 100 11.21 5.73 12.97
N LEU A 101 11.03 4.53 13.51
CA LEU A 101 11.11 4.27 14.96
C LEU A 101 12.53 4.46 15.52
N LEU A 102 13.56 4.16 14.73
CA LEU A 102 14.95 4.42 15.12
C LEU A 102 15.26 5.92 15.11
N LEU A 103 14.89 6.62 14.03
CA LEU A 103 15.10 8.07 13.89
C LEU A 103 14.30 8.87 14.92
N ALA A 104 13.12 8.39 15.31
CA ALA A 104 12.27 9.01 16.32
C ALA A 104 12.91 9.11 17.72
N ARG A 105 14.01 8.39 17.99
CA ARG A 105 14.76 8.48 19.25
C ARG A 105 15.61 9.75 19.33
N GLU A 106 16.08 10.23 18.19
CA GLU A 106 16.93 11.42 18.08
C GLU A 106 16.13 12.69 17.77
N TYR A 107 14.94 12.54 17.17
CA TYR A 107 14.16 13.66 16.68
C TYR A 107 13.49 14.47 17.81
N VAL A 108 13.70 15.80 17.80
CA VAL A 108 13.12 16.74 18.76
C VAL A 108 12.02 17.57 18.08
N PRO A 109 10.72 17.34 18.38
CA PRO A 109 9.59 18.00 17.70
C PRO A 109 9.31 19.40 18.27
N THR A 110 10.32 20.28 18.25
CA THR A 110 10.20 21.72 18.59
C THR A 110 10.73 22.57 17.44
N VAL A 111 10.26 23.81 17.33
CA VAL A 111 10.70 24.75 16.28
C VAL A 111 12.21 24.96 16.31
N SER A 112 12.79 25.05 17.51
CA SER A 112 14.24 25.23 17.69
C SER A 112 15.05 23.95 17.44
N GLY A 113 14.48 22.77 17.69
CA GLY A 113 15.21 21.51 17.71
C GLY A 113 15.02 20.62 16.47
N ALA A 114 13.91 20.75 15.75
CA ALA A 114 13.54 19.79 14.70
C ALA A 114 14.52 19.77 13.54
N HIS A 115 14.94 20.94 13.07
CA HIS A 115 15.88 21.02 11.97
C HIS A 115 17.25 20.45 12.34
N GLN A 116 17.79 20.85 13.50
CA GLN A 116 19.09 20.37 13.96
C GLN A 116 19.08 18.87 14.26
N SER A 117 18.06 18.36 14.96
CA SER A 117 17.95 16.94 15.29
C SER A 117 17.72 16.04 14.06
N ALA A 118 16.99 16.53 13.05
CA ALA A 118 16.77 15.79 11.81
C ALA A 118 18.02 15.80 10.91
N ASN A 119 18.75 16.92 10.82
CA ASN A 119 19.88 17.07 9.89
C ASN A 119 21.25 16.79 10.51
N GLY A 120 21.37 16.83 11.84
CA GLY A 120 22.62 16.60 12.59
C GLY A 120 22.99 15.12 12.79
N LEU A 121 22.30 14.19 12.13
CA LEU A 121 22.56 12.76 12.25
C LEU A 121 23.86 12.37 11.52
N GLY A 122 24.69 11.56 12.17
CA GLY A 122 25.93 11.01 11.61
C GLY A 122 25.83 9.52 11.25
N GLY A 123 26.76 9.05 10.41
CA GLY A 123 26.97 7.63 10.12
C GLY A 123 25.70 6.89 9.66
N VAL A 124 25.38 5.78 10.35
CA VAL A 124 24.24 4.93 10.00
C VAL A 124 22.88 5.66 10.12
N LEU A 125 22.74 6.60 11.05
CA LEU A 125 21.50 7.35 11.23
C LEU A 125 21.27 8.33 10.08
N ALA A 126 22.34 8.92 9.53
CA ALA A 126 22.25 9.74 8.31
C ALA A 126 21.78 8.91 7.10
N TYR A 127 22.33 7.70 6.94
CA TYR A 127 21.90 6.77 5.90
C TYR A 127 20.43 6.36 6.08
N LEU A 128 20.03 6.01 7.30
CA LEU A 128 18.65 5.68 7.64
C LEU A 128 17.69 6.83 7.34
N ARG A 129 18.10 8.08 7.59
CA ARG A 129 17.33 9.26 7.16
C ARG A 129 17.22 9.36 5.65
N GLY A 130 18.30 9.12 4.92
CA GLY A 130 18.29 9.01 3.46
C GLY A 130 17.30 7.95 2.97
N PHE A 131 17.32 6.77 3.58
CA PHE A 131 16.36 5.69 3.29
C PHE A 131 14.92 6.07 3.65
N GLN A 132 14.68 6.71 4.79
CA GLN A 132 13.36 7.20 5.19
C GLN A 132 12.78 8.15 4.13
N TYR A 133 13.60 9.10 3.65
CA TYR A 133 13.19 10.07 2.65
C TYR A 133 12.96 9.42 1.28
N TRP A 134 13.97 8.74 0.73
CA TRP A 134 13.91 8.19 -0.63
C TRP A 134 13.04 6.95 -0.73
N GLY A 135 13.13 6.05 0.26
CA GLY A 135 12.27 4.88 0.37
C GLY A 135 10.79 5.25 0.43
N GLY A 136 10.43 6.33 1.11
CA GLY A 136 9.06 6.87 1.10
C GLY A 136 8.58 7.28 -0.30
N ASN A 137 9.42 7.94 -1.09
CA ASN A 137 9.07 8.30 -2.47
C ASN A 137 8.92 7.05 -3.37
N VAL A 138 9.83 6.08 -3.24
CA VAL A 138 9.76 4.80 -3.98
C VAL A 138 8.49 4.04 -3.60
N ALA A 139 8.18 3.93 -2.30
CA ALA A 139 6.98 3.26 -1.80
C ALA A 139 5.71 3.90 -2.36
N LEU A 140 5.60 5.23 -2.35
CA LEU A 140 4.45 5.93 -2.89
C LEU A 140 4.27 5.68 -4.39
N LEU A 141 5.35 5.76 -5.18
CA LEU A 141 5.32 5.51 -6.62
C LEU A 141 4.90 4.07 -6.93
N VAL A 142 5.53 3.08 -6.29
CA VAL A 142 5.24 1.66 -6.53
C VAL A 142 3.83 1.31 -6.06
N ALA A 143 3.35 1.89 -4.94
CA ALA A 143 1.98 1.69 -4.48
C ALA A 143 0.95 2.25 -5.47
N GLY A 144 1.18 3.46 -6.00
CA GLY A 144 0.32 4.05 -7.03
C GLY A 144 0.28 3.20 -8.31
N LEU A 145 1.43 2.79 -8.84
CA LEU A 145 1.52 1.91 -10.02
C LEU A 145 0.86 0.55 -9.80
N THR A 146 1.02 -0.02 -8.59
CA THR A 146 0.42 -1.30 -8.23
C THR A 146 -1.11 -1.19 -8.18
N VAL A 147 -1.66 -0.18 -7.50
CA VAL A 147 -3.11 0.06 -7.43
C VAL A 147 -3.67 0.33 -8.83
N PHE A 148 -2.99 1.15 -9.64
CA PHE A 148 -3.37 1.40 -11.03
C PHE A 148 -3.41 0.10 -11.84
N GLY A 149 -2.38 -0.73 -11.77
CA GLY A 149 -2.35 -2.02 -12.46
C GLY A 149 -3.46 -2.95 -11.96
N MET A 150 -3.71 -3.02 -10.66
CA MET A 150 -4.81 -3.80 -10.10
C MET A 150 -6.19 -3.32 -10.60
N LEU A 151 -6.36 -1.99 -10.77
CA LEU A 151 -7.55 -1.37 -11.39
C LEU A 151 -7.62 -1.62 -12.90
N TRP A 152 -6.49 -1.74 -13.58
CA TRP A 152 -6.46 -2.04 -15.01
C TRP A 152 -6.86 -3.50 -15.31
N TYR A 153 -6.46 -4.41 -14.42
CA TYR A 153 -6.58 -5.86 -14.61
C TYR A 153 -7.74 -6.53 -13.85
N GLY A 154 -8.62 -5.80 -13.18
CA GLY A 154 -9.84 -6.40 -12.60
C GLY A 154 -9.69 -6.97 -11.18
N TRP A 155 -8.66 -6.61 -10.42
CA TRP A 155 -8.36 -7.28 -9.14
C TRP A 155 -9.46 -7.13 -8.09
N TRP A 156 -10.19 -6.00 -8.08
CA TRP A 156 -11.35 -5.78 -7.22
C TRP A 156 -12.46 -6.83 -7.38
N LYS A 157 -12.51 -7.58 -8.49
CA LYS A 157 -13.52 -8.62 -8.72
C LYS A 157 -13.18 -9.94 -8.03
N HIS A 158 -11.91 -10.31 -7.96
CA HIS A 158 -11.48 -11.68 -7.66
C HIS A 158 -10.43 -11.78 -6.55
N ALA A 159 -9.68 -10.71 -6.29
CA ALA A 159 -8.70 -10.61 -5.21
C ALA A 159 -9.11 -9.49 -4.24
N ARG A 160 -10.38 -9.52 -3.78
CA ARG A 160 -11.01 -8.42 -3.02
C ARG A 160 -10.20 -7.97 -1.80
N ALA A 161 -9.72 -8.91 -1.00
CA ALA A 161 -8.95 -8.59 0.20
C ALA A 161 -7.63 -7.90 -0.16
N VAL A 162 -6.86 -8.45 -1.11
CA VAL A 162 -5.60 -7.85 -1.58
C VAL A 162 -5.86 -6.45 -2.17
N TRP A 163 -6.91 -6.30 -2.99
CA TRP A 163 -7.34 -5.01 -3.52
C TRP A 163 -7.56 -3.96 -2.43
N LEU A 164 -8.44 -4.26 -1.46
CA LEU A 164 -8.82 -3.31 -0.42
C LEU A 164 -7.62 -2.94 0.48
N LEU A 165 -6.80 -3.92 0.83
CA LEU A 165 -5.64 -3.71 1.68
C LEU A 165 -4.53 -2.94 0.96
N THR A 166 -4.26 -3.22 -0.32
CA THR A 166 -3.26 -2.47 -1.09
C THR A 166 -3.74 -1.05 -1.42
N LEU A 167 -5.03 -0.86 -1.71
CA LEU A 167 -5.63 0.47 -1.86
C LEU A 167 -5.54 1.27 -0.55
N GLY A 168 -5.91 0.66 0.57
CA GLY A 168 -5.75 1.26 1.89
C GLY A 168 -4.30 1.61 2.21
N LEU A 169 -3.36 0.70 1.90
CA LEU A 169 -1.93 0.93 2.11
C LEU A 169 -1.43 2.12 1.27
N PHE A 170 -1.88 2.27 0.03
CA PHE A 170 -1.56 3.43 -0.80
C PHE A 170 -2.05 4.73 -0.17
N VAL A 171 -3.32 4.78 0.28
CA VAL A 171 -3.89 5.96 0.95
C VAL A 171 -3.12 6.28 2.24
N ALA A 172 -2.83 5.27 3.07
CA ALA A 172 -2.06 5.45 4.30
C ALA A 172 -0.63 5.94 4.03
N THR A 173 0.02 5.41 2.99
CA THR A 173 1.35 5.84 2.55
C THR A 173 1.33 7.30 2.09
N PHE A 174 0.31 7.69 1.31
CA PHE A 174 0.14 9.08 0.89
C PHE A 174 -0.03 10.02 2.09
N VAL A 175 -0.89 9.68 3.05
CA VAL A 175 -1.09 10.45 4.29
C VAL A 175 0.21 10.57 5.08
N ALA A 176 0.93 9.45 5.26
CA ALA A 176 2.23 9.44 5.93
C ALA A 176 3.26 10.34 5.25
N HIS A 177 3.23 10.42 3.92
CA HIS A 177 4.15 11.25 3.13
C HIS A 177 3.85 12.74 3.29
N VAL A 178 2.57 13.13 3.20
CA VAL A 178 2.13 14.52 3.44
C VAL A 178 2.48 14.97 4.85
N SER A 179 2.23 14.12 5.86
CA SER A 179 2.47 14.49 7.26
C SER A 179 3.94 14.40 7.70
N GLY A 180 4.74 13.56 7.05
CA GLY A 180 6.12 13.26 7.46
C GLY A 180 7.18 14.12 6.79
N LYS A 181 7.00 14.44 5.50
CA LYS A 181 7.98 15.24 4.74
C LYS A 181 8.32 16.58 5.38
N PRO A 182 7.36 17.31 6.00
CA PRO A 182 7.69 18.61 6.57
C PRO A 182 8.37 18.57 7.96
N LEU A 183 8.53 17.40 8.58
CA LEU A 183 9.07 17.30 9.95
C LEU A 183 10.52 17.83 10.13
N PRO A 184 11.43 17.74 9.15
CA PRO A 184 12.76 18.37 9.26
C PRO A 184 12.72 19.91 9.37
N LEU A 185 11.55 20.53 9.18
CA LEU A 185 11.32 21.96 9.40
C LEU A 185 12.33 22.88 8.69
N SER A 186 12.65 22.57 7.43
CA SER A 186 13.30 23.56 6.55
C SER A 186 12.32 24.71 6.22
N ARG A 187 12.82 25.80 5.62
CA ARG A 187 12.02 26.90 5.08
C ARG A 187 10.84 26.41 4.24
N HIS A 188 11.11 25.49 3.31
CA HIS A 188 10.09 24.91 2.44
C HIS A 188 9.07 24.10 3.26
N ASP A 189 9.53 23.33 4.22
CA ASP A 189 8.69 22.47 5.02
C ASP A 189 7.71 23.26 5.90
N ALA A 190 8.18 24.32 6.56
CA ALA A 190 7.34 25.19 7.38
C ALA A 190 6.19 25.82 6.57
N ARG A 191 6.51 26.36 5.39
CA ARG A 191 5.50 26.93 4.48
C ARG A 191 4.55 25.85 3.94
N THR A 192 5.06 24.65 3.66
CA THR A 192 4.25 23.50 3.24
C THR A 192 3.24 23.10 4.31
N MET A 193 3.65 23.01 5.59
CA MET A 193 2.71 22.71 6.68
C MET A 193 1.52 23.67 6.71
N ILE A 194 1.78 24.97 6.51
CA ILE A 194 0.72 25.99 6.52
C ILE A 194 -0.21 25.82 5.32
N VAL A 195 0.36 25.67 4.12
CA VAL A 195 -0.43 25.49 2.89
C VAL A 195 -1.28 24.23 2.97
N GLU A 196 -0.72 23.10 3.40
CA GLU A 196 -1.44 21.83 3.49
C GLU A 196 -2.52 21.85 4.59
N ALA A 197 -2.26 22.48 5.74
CA ALA A 197 -3.28 22.61 6.79
C ALA A 197 -4.41 23.56 6.39
N LYS A 198 -4.10 24.70 5.74
CA LYS A 198 -5.13 25.61 5.20
C LYS A 198 -5.95 24.95 4.08
N THR A 199 -5.27 24.17 3.23
CA THR A 199 -5.93 23.36 2.20
C THR A 199 -6.89 22.37 2.86
N ALA A 200 -6.44 21.62 3.86
CA ALA A 200 -7.30 20.71 4.62
C ALA A 200 -8.49 21.43 5.30
N GLY A 201 -8.27 22.69 5.72
CA GLY A 201 -9.27 23.62 6.24
C GLY A 201 -10.45 23.93 5.31
N LEU A 202 -10.28 23.73 4.00
CA LEU A 202 -11.36 23.88 3.02
C LEU A 202 -12.40 22.76 3.08
N THR A 203 -12.14 21.67 3.82
CA THR A 203 -13.07 20.54 3.91
C THR A 203 -14.35 20.95 4.64
N PRO A 204 -15.55 20.70 4.08
CA PRO A 204 -16.81 21.04 4.76
C PRO A 204 -16.93 20.26 6.07
N VAL A 205 -17.56 20.88 7.08
CA VAL A 205 -17.84 20.32 8.41
C VAL A 205 -16.60 20.10 9.29
N LEU A 206 -15.56 19.43 8.77
CA LEU A 206 -14.37 19.03 9.54
C LEU A 206 -13.15 19.93 9.33
N GLY A 207 -13.18 20.82 8.34
CA GLY A 207 -12.02 21.61 7.91
C GLY A 207 -11.43 22.48 9.00
N SER A 208 -12.25 23.31 9.67
CA SER A 208 -11.77 24.18 10.75
C SER A 208 -11.14 23.39 11.89
N ALA A 209 -11.80 22.33 12.35
CA ALA A 209 -11.26 21.45 13.39
C ALA A 209 -9.93 20.79 12.98
N LEU A 210 -9.79 20.41 11.70
CA LEU A 210 -8.56 19.82 11.18
C LEU A 210 -7.43 20.86 11.09
N GLN A 211 -7.72 22.07 10.59
CA GLN A 211 -6.75 23.16 10.53
C GLN A 211 -6.30 23.57 11.93
N ASP A 212 -7.21 23.77 12.88
CA ASP A 212 -6.91 24.14 14.28
C ASP A 212 -6.16 23.04 15.03
N ARG A 213 -6.31 21.78 14.59
CA ARG A 213 -5.53 20.67 15.14
C ARG A 213 -4.12 20.64 14.55
N LEU A 214 -3.93 21.03 13.30
CA LEU A 214 -2.63 20.98 12.62
C LEU A 214 -1.79 22.25 12.84
N LEU A 215 -2.41 23.41 12.97
CA LEU A 215 -1.78 24.71 13.20
C LEU A 215 -2.28 25.34 14.48
N THR A 216 -1.48 26.25 15.04
CA THR A 216 -1.91 27.10 16.15
C THR A 216 -1.95 28.54 15.64
N ARG A 217 -3.14 29.16 15.58
CA ARG A 217 -3.30 30.56 15.08
C ARG A 217 -2.66 30.78 13.69
N ASP A 218 -2.93 29.86 12.75
CA ASP A 218 -2.46 29.92 11.36
C ASP A 218 -0.94 29.95 11.12
N ARG A 219 -0.16 29.57 12.13
CA ARG A 219 1.31 29.49 12.07
C ARG A 219 1.84 28.15 12.56
N VAL A 220 3.10 27.87 12.24
CA VAL A 220 3.84 26.71 12.77
C VAL A 220 4.50 27.12 14.07
N ASP A 221 4.06 26.51 15.17
CA ASP A 221 4.71 26.58 16.48
C ASP A 221 5.03 25.18 17.02
N ASP A 222 5.61 25.12 18.22
CA ASP A 222 5.94 23.87 18.89
C ASP A 222 4.73 22.91 19.03
N ARG A 223 3.53 23.47 19.26
CA ARG A 223 2.32 22.66 19.36
C ARG A 223 1.91 22.12 18.00
N ALA A 224 1.91 22.95 16.97
CA ALA A 224 1.63 22.54 15.59
C ALA A 224 2.58 21.39 15.19
N LEU A 225 3.89 21.55 15.40
CA LEU A 225 4.88 20.55 15.04
C LEU A 225 4.70 19.21 15.77
N ARG A 226 4.35 19.24 17.07
CA ARG A 226 3.97 18.03 17.80
C ARG A 226 2.71 17.36 17.22
N ASN A 227 1.74 18.14 16.76
CA ASN A 227 0.53 17.60 16.14
C ASN A 227 0.83 16.94 14.79
N TRP A 228 1.67 17.57 13.95
CA TRP A 228 2.16 16.98 12.70
C TRP A 228 2.96 15.69 12.95
N TYR A 229 3.85 15.70 13.94
CA TYR A 229 4.62 14.52 14.33
C TYR A 229 3.72 13.38 14.82
N ALA A 230 2.73 13.69 15.67
CA ALA A 230 1.74 12.72 16.13
C ALA A 230 0.90 12.17 14.97
N ALA A 231 0.47 13.04 14.05
CA ALA A 231 -0.28 12.63 12.87
C ALA A 231 0.53 11.69 11.97
N HIS A 232 1.80 12.00 11.76
CA HIS A 232 2.71 11.14 11.00
C HIS A 232 2.92 9.79 11.66
N ARG A 233 3.19 9.75 12.97
CA ARG A 233 3.43 8.49 13.68
C ARG A 233 2.20 7.62 13.80
N VAL A 234 1.08 8.19 14.20
CA VAL A 234 -0.13 7.44 14.54
C VAL A 234 -0.97 7.19 13.29
N PHE A 235 -1.43 8.24 12.62
CA PHE A 235 -2.35 8.08 11.49
C PHE A 235 -1.62 7.63 10.22
N GLY A 236 -0.41 8.12 9.96
CA GLY A 236 0.40 7.67 8.83
C GLY A 236 1.04 6.31 9.11
N GLY A 237 2.01 6.29 10.03
CA GLY A 237 2.94 5.20 10.25
C GLY A 237 2.29 3.92 10.78
N LEU A 238 1.54 4.00 11.89
CA LEU A 238 0.89 2.82 12.47
C LEU A 238 -0.16 2.23 11.53
N MET A 239 -1.02 3.06 10.94
CA MET A 239 -2.03 2.62 9.97
C MET A 239 -1.39 1.92 8.76
N ALA A 240 -0.36 2.53 8.16
CA ALA A 240 0.36 1.95 7.03
C ALA A 240 1.04 0.63 7.42
N THR A 241 1.60 0.52 8.63
CA THR A 241 2.22 -0.71 9.15
C THR A 241 1.21 -1.85 9.27
N VAL A 242 0.05 -1.58 9.88
CA VAL A 242 -1.02 -2.58 10.03
C VAL A 242 -1.53 -3.04 8.66
N LEU A 243 -1.72 -2.11 7.73
CA LEU A 243 -2.14 -2.43 6.37
C LEU A 243 -1.09 -3.22 5.60
N ALA A 244 0.20 -2.91 5.76
CA ALA A 244 1.30 -3.65 5.15
C ALA A 244 1.31 -5.11 5.62
N LEU A 245 1.20 -5.35 6.93
CA LEU A 245 1.06 -6.70 7.49
C LEU A 245 -0.18 -7.40 6.93
N GLY A 246 -1.31 -6.70 6.87
CA GLY A 246 -2.54 -7.20 6.26
C GLY A 246 -2.35 -7.64 4.81
N VAL A 247 -1.68 -6.83 3.98
CA VAL A 247 -1.34 -7.16 2.59
C VAL A 247 -0.53 -8.46 2.52
N LEU A 248 0.52 -8.60 3.33
CA LEU A 248 1.35 -9.81 3.33
C LEU A 248 0.55 -11.05 3.74
N VAL A 249 -0.29 -10.95 4.77
CA VAL A 249 -1.18 -12.05 5.19
C VAL A 249 -2.19 -12.38 4.08
N ALA A 250 -2.78 -11.38 3.43
CA ALA A 250 -3.73 -11.60 2.34
C ALA A 250 -3.08 -12.27 1.13
N LEU A 251 -1.86 -11.86 0.77
CA LEU A 251 -1.07 -12.48 -0.29
C LEU A 251 -0.73 -13.93 0.06
N TYR A 252 -0.24 -14.19 1.27
CA TYR A 252 0.03 -15.56 1.75
C TYR A 252 -1.21 -16.45 1.66
N ARG A 253 -2.37 -15.98 2.16
CA ARG A 253 -3.64 -16.73 2.13
C ARG A 253 -4.20 -16.93 0.72
N SER A 254 -3.85 -16.07 -0.23
CA SER A 254 -4.33 -16.16 -1.61
C SER A 254 -3.60 -17.21 -2.45
N GLY A 255 -2.44 -17.71 -1.99
CA GLY A 255 -1.60 -18.63 -2.75
C GLY A 255 -1.05 -18.05 -4.06
N LEU A 256 -1.11 -16.72 -4.23
CA LEU A 256 -0.57 -16.04 -5.41
C LEU A 256 0.96 -16.19 -5.43
N ARG A 257 1.47 -16.71 -6.55
CA ARG A 257 2.92 -16.80 -6.76
C ARG A 257 3.49 -15.42 -7.08
N MET A 258 4.42 -14.98 -6.25
CA MET A 258 5.18 -13.74 -6.43
C MET A 258 6.52 -14.06 -7.08
N SER A 259 6.99 -13.21 -7.97
CA SER A 259 8.37 -13.31 -8.47
C SER A 259 9.29 -12.54 -7.52
N ALA A 260 10.43 -13.16 -7.15
CA ALA A 260 11.37 -12.58 -6.19
C ALA A 260 11.96 -11.26 -6.68
N VAL A 261 12.34 -11.19 -7.97
CA VAL A 261 13.00 -10.02 -8.58
C VAL A 261 12.13 -8.75 -8.49
N PRO A 262 10.90 -8.70 -9.04
CA PRO A 262 10.06 -7.51 -8.92
C PRO A 262 9.61 -7.21 -7.49
N THR A 263 9.68 -8.17 -6.57
CA THR A 263 9.42 -7.93 -5.15
C THR A 263 10.61 -7.22 -4.50
N ALA A 264 11.83 -7.65 -4.81
CA ALA A 264 13.06 -7.11 -4.24
C ALA A 264 13.50 -5.78 -4.89
N ALA A 265 13.24 -5.59 -6.19
CA ALA A 265 13.77 -4.47 -6.95
C ALA A 265 13.42 -3.09 -6.33
N PRO A 266 12.17 -2.78 -5.93
CA PRO A 266 11.88 -1.50 -5.26
C PRO A 266 12.61 -1.31 -3.94
N VAL A 267 12.79 -2.38 -3.17
CA VAL A 267 13.53 -2.35 -1.90
C VAL A 267 14.99 -2.03 -2.15
N VAL A 268 15.61 -2.73 -3.12
CA VAL A 268 17.00 -2.48 -3.54
C VAL A 268 17.16 -1.05 -4.04
N VAL A 269 16.24 -0.56 -4.88
CA VAL A 269 16.25 0.83 -5.35
C VAL A 269 16.24 1.78 -4.15
N GLY A 270 15.30 1.62 -3.21
CA GLY A 270 15.24 2.45 -2.00
C GLY A 270 16.53 2.44 -1.18
N LEU A 271 17.14 1.26 -0.99
CA LEU A 271 18.41 1.10 -0.28
C LEU A 271 19.59 1.76 -1.02
N VAL A 272 19.61 1.70 -2.35
CA VAL A 272 20.65 2.31 -3.18
C VAL A 272 20.50 3.82 -3.21
N VAL A 273 19.30 4.36 -3.45
CA VAL A 273 19.10 5.81 -3.51
C VAL A 273 19.23 6.48 -2.15
N ALA A 274 19.14 5.73 -1.04
CA ALA A 274 19.42 6.23 0.30
C ALA A 274 20.83 6.84 0.44
N PHE A 275 21.80 6.38 -0.36
CA PHE A 275 23.16 6.92 -0.36
C PHE A 275 23.25 8.37 -0.90
N LEU A 276 22.22 8.85 -1.60
CA LEU A 276 22.14 10.27 -2.01
C LEU A 276 21.93 11.21 -0.82
N GLY A 277 21.58 10.69 0.36
CA GLY A 277 21.20 11.48 1.52
C GLY A 277 19.84 12.15 1.35
N ALA A 278 19.20 12.51 2.47
CA ALA A 278 18.00 13.33 2.42
C ALA A 278 18.39 14.82 2.28
N PRO A 279 17.76 15.60 1.38
CA PRO A 279 18.02 17.03 1.26
C PRO A 279 17.79 17.72 2.61
N PRO A 280 18.78 18.46 3.16
CA PRO A 280 18.65 19.06 4.48
C PRO A 280 17.74 20.30 4.47
N GLY A 281 17.78 21.08 3.38
CA GLY A 281 17.16 22.40 3.26
C GLY A 281 17.72 23.45 4.24
N ASP A 282 17.37 24.71 4.01
CA ASP A 282 17.67 25.79 4.96
C ASP A 282 16.74 25.71 6.17
N ALA A 283 17.27 25.92 7.37
CA ALA A 283 16.45 26.03 8.58
C ALA A 283 15.37 27.13 8.42
N ALA A 284 14.13 26.81 8.84
CA ALA A 284 13.04 27.78 8.79
C ALA A 284 13.34 29.00 9.68
N GLN A 285 13.14 30.20 9.12
CA GLN A 285 13.26 31.46 9.85
C GLN A 285 11.91 31.87 10.47
N PRO A 286 11.86 32.81 11.44
CA PRO A 286 10.61 33.25 12.06
C PRO A 286 9.52 33.73 11.09
N ALA A 287 9.91 34.27 9.93
CA ALA A 287 8.99 34.65 8.86
C ALA A 287 8.36 33.42 8.17
N ASP A 288 9.13 32.36 7.96
CA ASP A 288 8.66 31.14 7.27
C ASP A 288 7.61 30.38 8.09
N LEU A 289 7.66 30.51 9.42
CA LEU A 289 6.69 29.93 10.34
C LEU A 289 5.30 30.60 10.26
N GLN A 290 5.20 31.76 9.62
CA GLN A 290 3.95 32.52 9.46
C GLN A 290 3.34 32.34 8.06
N GLY A 291 4.12 31.83 7.10
CA GLY A 291 3.68 31.58 5.74
C GLY A 291 4.71 31.99 4.71
N GLY A 292 4.31 31.92 3.45
CA GLY A 292 5.15 32.30 2.32
C GLY A 292 4.84 31.46 1.10
N ALA A 293 5.34 31.90 -0.06
CA ALA A 293 5.25 31.12 -1.27
C ALA A 293 6.03 29.81 -1.13
N VAL A 294 5.43 28.72 -1.58
CA VAL A 294 6.02 27.39 -1.59
C VAL A 294 5.52 26.59 -2.78
N SER A 295 6.44 25.88 -3.42
CA SER A 295 6.14 24.98 -4.53
C SER A 295 5.60 23.65 -3.98
N PRO A 296 4.48 23.13 -4.47
CA PRO A 296 3.97 21.85 -4.02
C PRO A 296 4.92 20.71 -4.41
N MET A 297 4.95 19.67 -3.58
CA MET A 297 5.69 18.45 -3.88
C MET A 297 5.04 17.70 -5.05
N TRP A 298 5.86 17.02 -5.87
CA TRP A 298 5.39 16.31 -7.07
C TRP A 298 4.10 15.49 -6.88
N TYR A 299 4.02 14.71 -5.80
CA TYR A 299 2.91 13.79 -5.55
C TYR A 299 1.59 14.48 -5.17
N VAL A 300 1.60 15.75 -4.74
CA VAL A 300 0.37 16.47 -4.37
C VAL A 300 -0.16 17.36 -5.51
N ILE A 301 0.55 17.48 -6.62
CA ILE A 301 0.14 18.41 -7.70
C ILE A 301 -1.25 18.10 -8.26
N PRO A 302 -1.62 16.84 -8.54
CA PRO A 302 -2.97 16.57 -9.00
C PRO A 302 -4.03 17.04 -7.99
N LEU A 303 -3.73 17.01 -6.70
CA LEU A 303 -4.64 17.50 -5.66
C LEU A 303 -4.66 19.02 -5.56
N HIS A 304 -3.54 19.71 -5.78
CA HIS A 304 -3.48 21.19 -5.81
C HIS A 304 -4.08 21.78 -7.10
N ALA A 305 -4.11 21.01 -8.19
CA ALA A 305 -4.75 21.39 -9.44
C ALA A 305 -6.28 21.45 -9.31
N LEU A 306 -6.88 20.51 -8.57
CA LEU A 306 -8.33 20.41 -8.41
C LEU A 306 -9.00 21.64 -7.78
N PRO A 307 -8.53 22.23 -6.66
CA PRO A 307 -9.14 23.42 -6.10
C PRO A 307 -8.95 24.64 -6.99
N ARG A 308 -7.83 24.75 -7.71
CA ARG A 308 -7.64 25.83 -8.70
C ARG A 308 -8.66 25.73 -9.83
N TRP A 309 -8.91 24.50 -10.31
CA TRP A 309 -9.94 24.23 -11.30
C TRP A 309 -11.35 24.49 -10.77
N SER A 310 -11.69 24.07 -9.55
CA SER A 310 -13.03 24.32 -9.03
C SER A 310 -13.26 25.79 -8.68
N GLN A 311 -12.23 26.50 -8.22
CA GLN A 311 -12.26 27.94 -7.95
C GLN A 311 -12.37 28.79 -9.21
N SER A 312 -11.89 28.31 -10.36
CA SER A 312 -12.11 29.01 -11.64
C SER A 312 -13.57 28.96 -12.09
N VAL A 313 -14.36 27.98 -11.61
CA VAL A 313 -15.81 27.94 -11.80
C VAL A 313 -16.51 28.86 -10.81
N SER A 314 -16.15 28.81 -9.53
CA SER A 314 -16.63 29.75 -8.51
C SER A 314 -15.68 29.79 -7.30
N PRO A 315 -15.35 30.98 -6.76
CA PRO A 315 -14.42 31.11 -5.63
C PRO A 315 -14.79 30.27 -4.41
N GLY A 316 -16.09 30.04 -4.17
CA GLY A 316 -16.59 29.25 -3.06
C GLY A 316 -16.46 27.73 -3.24
N LEU A 317 -16.06 27.24 -4.42
CA LEU A 317 -16.00 25.81 -4.74
C LEU A 317 -14.63 25.17 -4.48
N GLY A 318 -13.69 25.84 -3.80
CA GLY A 318 -12.38 25.26 -3.48
C GLY A 318 -12.48 23.90 -2.76
N TRP A 319 -13.46 23.74 -1.87
CA TRP A 319 -13.71 22.48 -1.14
C TRP A 319 -14.05 21.29 -2.05
N VAL A 320 -14.62 21.55 -3.24
CA VAL A 320 -14.94 20.49 -4.22
C VAL A 320 -13.65 19.85 -4.71
N GLY A 321 -12.66 20.68 -5.04
CA GLY A 321 -11.38 20.22 -5.55
C GLY A 321 -10.51 19.59 -4.47
N VAL A 322 -10.47 20.17 -3.27
CA VAL A 322 -9.65 19.64 -2.17
C VAL A 322 -10.21 18.32 -1.62
N SER A 323 -11.52 18.26 -1.38
CA SER A 323 -12.09 17.21 -0.54
C SER A 323 -13.09 16.36 -1.31
N ALA A 324 -14.07 16.96 -1.99
CA ALA A 324 -15.17 16.20 -2.58
C ALA A 324 -14.68 15.24 -3.67
N VAL A 325 -13.93 15.73 -4.65
CA VAL A 325 -13.45 14.92 -5.78
C VAL A 325 -12.52 13.80 -5.30
N PRO A 326 -11.44 14.05 -4.52
CA PRO A 326 -10.56 12.97 -4.06
C PRO A 326 -11.28 11.94 -3.18
N LEU A 327 -12.13 12.39 -2.24
CA LEU A 327 -12.86 11.48 -1.34
C LEU A 327 -13.87 10.63 -2.09
N VAL A 328 -14.60 11.19 -3.06
CA VAL A 328 -15.52 10.41 -3.91
C VAL A 328 -14.75 9.39 -4.74
N VAL A 329 -13.62 9.76 -5.34
CA VAL A 329 -12.78 8.82 -6.10
C VAL A 329 -12.30 7.68 -5.20
N VAL A 330 -11.75 7.98 -4.02
CA VAL A 330 -11.31 6.96 -3.06
C VAL A 330 -12.48 6.08 -2.61
N ALA A 331 -13.62 6.67 -2.25
CA ALA A 331 -14.81 5.94 -1.83
C ALA A 331 -15.34 5.00 -2.92
N LEU A 332 -15.36 5.45 -4.18
CA LEU A 332 -15.73 4.62 -5.32
C LEU A 332 -14.76 3.46 -5.53
N LEU A 333 -13.44 3.71 -5.44
CA LEU A 333 -12.42 2.65 -5.55
C LEU A 333 -12.55 1.61 -4.43
N PHE A 334 -12.87 2.03 -3.21
CA PHE A 334 -13.20 1.12 -2.12
C PHE A 334 -14.50 0.37 -2.41
N ALA A 335 -15.56 1.03 -2.91
CA ALA A 335 -16.85 0.40 -3.20
C ALA A 335 -16.84 -0.54 -4.42
N LEU A 336 -15.83 -0.48 -5.29
CA LEU A 336 -15.74 -1.26 -6.54
C LEU A 336 -16.02 -2.77 -6.41
N PRO A 337 -15.50 -3.50 -5.39
CA PRO A 337 -15.80 -4.92 -5.21
C PRO A 337 -17.30 -5.21 -5.08
N TRP A 338 -18.08 -4.28 -4.52
CA TRP A 338 -19.52 -4.39 -4.32
C TRP A 338 -20.31 -3.87 -5.51
N LEU A 339 -19.92 -2.72 -6.07
CA LEU A 339 -20.51 -2.15 -7.29
C LEU A 339 -20.37 -3.10 -8.51
N SER A 340 -19.31 -3.91 -8.54
CA SER A 340 -19.09 -4.89 -9.60
C SER A 340 -20.18 -5.97 -9.73
N ARG A 341 -21.02 -6.15 -8.71
CA ARG A 341 -22.19 -7.05 -8.78
C ARG A 341 -23.28 -6.51 -9.72
N TYR A 342 -23.30 -5.20 -9.96
CA TYR A 342 -24.30 -4.46 -10.73
C TYR A 342 -23.83 -4.06 -12.14
N ARG A 343 -23.16 -4.97 -12.86
CA ARG A 343 -22.77 -4.82 -14.29
C ARG A 343 -21.61 -3.85 -14.60
N TRP A 344 -20.83 -3.39 -13.62
CA TRP A 344 -19.60 -2.62 -13.91
C TRP A 344 -18.61 -3.45 -14.76
N SER A 345 -18.47 -3.08 -16.03
CA SER A 345 -17.62 -3.75 -16.99
C SER A 345 -16.14 -3.44 -16.70
N LEU A 346 -15.25 -4.35 -17.11
CA LEU A 346 -13.81 -4.08 -17.04
C LEU A 346 -13.44 -2.89 -17.94
N ALA A 347 -14.18 -2.66 -19.02
CA ALA A 347 -14.02 -1.52 -19.90
C ALA A 347 -14.32 -0.20 -19.18
N ALA A 348 -15.39 -0.12 -18.39
CA ALA A 348 -15.72 1.07 -17.61
C ALA A 348 -14.61 1.42 -16.61
N ALA A 349 -14.10 0.43 -15.87
CA ALA A 349 -12.99 0.64 -14.93
C ALA A 349 -11.70 1.12 -15.64
N ARG A 350 -11.39 0.59 -16.82
CA ARG A 350 -10.28 1.07 -17.65
C ARG A 350 -10.51 2.48 -18.16
N GLY A 351 -11.73 2.81 -18.57
CA GLY A 351 -12.10 4.17 -18.97
C GLY A 351 -11.88 5.17 -17.83
N VAL A 352 -12.34 4.85 -16.62
CA VAL A 352 -12.08 5.66 -15.41
C VAL A 352 -10.59 5.79 -15.14
N ALA A 353 -9.83 4.69 -15.23
CA ALA A 353 -8.38 4.72 -15.04
C ALA A 353 -7.67 5.61 -16.07
N LEU A 354 -8.09 5.56 -17.35
CA LEU A 354 -7.55 6.41 -18.41
C LEU A 354 -7.87 7.89 -18.18
N VAL A 355 -9.12 8.21 -17.90
CA VAL A 355 -9.54 9.60 -17.62
C VAL A 355 -8.79 10.14 -16.40
N GLY A 356 -8.66 9.34 -15.34
CA GLY A 356 -7.86 9.71 -14.17
C GLY A 356 -6.39 9.97 -14.50
N SER A 357 -5.76 9.10 -15.28
CA SER A 357 -4.38 9.29 -15.73
C SER A 357 -4.22 10.54 -16.60
N LEU A 358 -5.15 10.81 -17.51
CA LEU A 358 -5.15 12.02 -18.33
C LEU A 358 -5.32 13.28 -17.48
N ALA A 359 -6.20 13.25 -16.46
CA ALA A 359 -6.36 14.35 -15.52
C ALA A 359 -5.07 14.63 -14.73
N VAL A 360 -4.36 13.57 -14.30
CA VAL A 360 -3.03 13.71 -13.68
C VAL A 360 -2.05 14.35 -14.66
N VAL A 361 -1.95 13.85 -15.89
CA VAL A 361 -1.06 14.44 -16.91
C VAL A 361 -1.40 15.90 -17.18
N ALA A 362 -2.67 16.25 -17.30
CA ALA A 362 -3.12 17.64 -17.47
C ALA A 362 -2.74 18.53 -16.28
N ALA A 363 -2.90 18.03 -15.05
CA ALA A 363 -2.45 18.74 -13.86
C ALA A 363 -0.94 18.99 -13.87
N TYR A 364 -0.14 18.00 -14.28
CA TYR A 364 1.30 18.17 -14.45
C TYR A 364 1.65 19.12 -15.60
N ALA A 365 0.93 19.10 -16.72
CA ALA A 365 1.18 20.04 -17.82
C ALA A 365 0.86 21.48 -17.42
N GLN A 366 -0.22 21.69 -16.68
CA GLN A 366 -0.67 23.02 -16.27
C GLN A 366 0.14 23.60 -15.11
N PHE A 367 0.51 22.77 -14.13
CA PHE A 367 1.14 23.22 -12.88
C PHE A 367 2.59 22.75 -12.72
N GLY A 368 3.11 22.04 -13.72
CA GLY A 368 4.42 21.42 -13.73
C GLY A 368 5.60 22.38 -13.58
N GLY A 369 5.47 23.60 -14.11
CA GLY A 369 6.49 24.63 -13.97
C GLY A 369 6.67 25.15 -12.54
N THR A 370 5.70 24.87 -11.65
CA THR A 370 5.73 25.30 -10.24
C THR A 370 6.11 24.17 -9.28
N MET A 371 6.64 23.05 -9.81
CA MET A 371 6.88 21.84 -9.03
C MET A 371 8.20 21.84 -8.28
N GLN A 372 8.18 21.25 -7.09
CA GLN A 372 9.39 20.77 -6.44
C GLN A 372 9.47 19.24 -6.54
N SER A 373 10.40 18.77 -7.37
CA SER A 373 10.77 17.36 -7.45
C SER A 373 11.81 17.02 -6.38
N PRO A 374 11.98 15.75 -6.01
CA PRO A 374 13.03 15.37 -5.05
C PRO A 374 14.43 15.75 -5.53
N LEU A 375 14.65 15.74 -6.85
CA LEU A 375 15.92 16.12 -7.47
C LEU A 375 16.11 17.64 -7.50
N THR A 376 15.10 18.40 -7.92
CA THR A 376 15.21 19.87 -7.94
C THR A 376 15.31 20.46 -6.55
N ARG A 377 14.69 19.83 -5.54
CA ARG A 377 14.92 20.17 -4.12
C ARG A 377 16.38 19.96 -3.73
N ALA A 378 16.96 18.80 -4.06
CA ALA A 378 18.36 18.52 -3.78
C ALA A 378 19.30 19.53 -4.48
N VAL A 379 18.96 19.97 -5.70
CA VAL A 379 19.77 20.93 -6.47
C VAL A 379 19.69 22.36 -5.93
N HIS A 380 18.48 22.86 -5.63
CA HIS A 380 18.31 24.24 -5.13
C HIS A 380 18.84 24.43 -3.70
N GLU A 381 18.98 23.35 -2.94
CA GLU A 381 19.44 23.38 -1.55
C GLU A 381 20.94 23.02 -1.41
N MET A 382 21.66 22.80 -2.52
CA MET A 382 23.13 22.78 -2.45
C MET A 382 23.60 24.20 -2.15
N PRO A 383 24.45 24.41 -1.12
CA PRO A 383 25.02 25.73 -0.86
C PRO A 383 25.64 26.21 -2.16
N ALA A 384 25.21 27.39 -2.62
CA ALA A 384 25.79 28.02 -3.79
C ALA A 384 27.31 28.09 -3.55
N GLY A 385 28.06 27.18 -4.16
CA GLY A 385 29.51 27.23 -4.15
C GLY A 385 29.86 28.59 -4.72
N GLY A 386 30.47 29.44 -3.87
CA GLY A 386 30.67 30.86 -4.08
C GLY A 386 31.20 31.19 -5.47
N THR A 387 30.27 31.45 -6.38
CA THR A 387 30.50 32.15 -7.63
C THR A 387 29.51 33.31 -7.61
N GLU A 388 29.74 34.22 -6.67
CA GLU A 388 29.25 35.59 -6.80
C GLU A 388 29.77 36.09 -8.16
N THR A 389 28.88 36.15 -9.14
CA THR A 389 29.09 37.00 -10.32
C THR A 389 28.48 38.36 -9.95
N PRO A 390 29.31 39.41 -9.82
CA PRO A 390 28.89 40.66 -9.18
C PRO A 390 28.09 41.62 -10.09
N GLU A 391 27.14 41.14 -10.92
CA GLU A 391 26.52 42.02 -11.94
C GLU A 391 24.99 42.16 -11.98
N GLU A 392 24.20 41.49 -11.14
CA GLU A 392 22.71 41.58 -11.25
C GLU A 392 22.01 42.35 -10.12
N GLY A 393 22.69 43.35 -9.56
CA GLY A 393 22.16 44.24 -8.53
C GLY A 393 21.77 45.64 -9.01
N VAL A 394 21.02 45.82 -10.11
CA VAL A 394 20.54 47.17 -10.51
C VAL A 394 19.10 47.26 -11.02
N ASN A 395 18.43 46.20 -11.50
CA ASN A 395 17.23 46.43 -12.35
C ASN A 395 15.89 45.81 -11.92
N ARG A 396 15.54 45.81 -10.62
CA ARG A 396 14.13 45.62 -10.20
C ARG A 396 13.74 46.45 -8.98
N ALA A 397 13.48 47.72 -9.21
CA ALA A 397 12.60 48.55 -8.40
C ALA A 397 11.91 49.58 -9.30
N LEU A 398 10.83 49.16 -9.97
CA LEU A 398 9.70 49.98 -10.41
C LEU A 398 8.45 49.08 -10.45
#